data_AF-A0A383WHA5-F1
#
_entry.id   AF-A0A383WHA5-F1
#
_cell.length_a   1.000
_cell.length_b   1.000
_cell.length_c   1.000
_cell.angle_alpha   90.00
_cell.angle_beta   90.00
_cell.angle_gamma   90.00
#
_symmetry.space_group_name_H-M   'P 1'
#
loop_
_entity.id
_entity.type
_entity.pdbx_description
1 polymer ?
#
loop_
_entity_poly.entity_id
_entity_poly.type
_entity_poly.pdbx_seq_one_letter_code
_entity_poly.pdbx_strand_id
1 'polypeptide(L)'
;MSYNKDPAQHGWNYQGSNEASRVAFYEKDGVKMDYYYTTGTVKTSMDHPSQGKTQMFRRGLDEAQFESVCNNPRAHTGQGYQTKSSKYYSGKK
;
A
#
# COMPACT_ATOMS: atom_id res chain seq x y z
N MET A 1 -12.55 13.29 1.44
CA MET A 1 -11.53 12.82 0.48
C MET A 1 -12.19 11.99 -0.59
N SER A 2 -11.99 12.34 -1.87
CA SER A 2 -12.34 11.46 -2.99
C SER A 2 -11.16 10.53 -3.24
N TYR A 3 -11.38 9.22 -3.17
CA TYR A 3 -10.35 8.19 -3.40
C TYR A 3 -10.39 7.69 -4.85
N ASN A 4 -10.74 8.56 -5.78
CA ASN A 4 -10.87 8.21 -7.19
C ASN A 4 -9.50 8.37 -7.89
N LYS A 5 -8.50 7.64 -7.40
CA LYS A 5 -7.16 7.62 -8.01
C LYS A 5 -7.04 6.40 -8.90
N ASP A 6 -6.52 6.59 -10.10
CA ASP A 6 -6.37 5.53 -11.09
C ASP A 6 -4.86 5.19 -11.25
N PRO A 7 -4.40 4.04 -10.72
CA PRO A 7 -3.03 3.57 -10.93
C PRO A 7 -2.63 3.48 -12.41
N ALA A 8 -3.57 3.31 -13.34
CA ALA A 8 -3.26 3.22 -14.76
C ALA A 8 -2.60 4.49 -15.31
N GLN A 9 -2.90 5.66 -14.72
CA GLN A 9 -2.23 6.93 -15.05
C GLN A 9 -0.73 6.93 -14.71
N HIS A 10 -0.28 6.00 -13.87
CA HIS A 10 1.12 5.83 -13.45
C HIS A 10 1.82 4.63 -14.13
N GLY A 11 1.24 4.15 -15.24
CA GLY A 11 1.79 3.04 -16.02
C GLY A 11 1.55 1.66 -15.40
N TRP A 12 0.55 1.52 -14.54
CA TRP A 12 0.10 0.22 -14.07
C TRP A 12 -0.89 -0.40 -15.04
N ASN A 13 -0.74 -1.70 -15.32
CA ASN A 13 -1.65 -2.42 -16.21
C ASN A 13 -2.85 -2.92 -15.42
N TYR A 14 -4.04 -2.40 -15.71
CA TYR A 14 -5.29 -2.88 -15.11
C TYR A 14 -5.54 -4.35 -15.47
N GLN A 15 -5.84 -5.17 -14.46
CA GLN A 15 -6.07 -6.62 -14.58
C GLN A 15 -7.54 -6.99 -14.35
N GLY A 16 -8.35 -6.09 -13.81
CA GLY A 16 -9.75 -6.34 -13.46
C GLY A 16 -10.13 -5.73 -12.12
N SER A 17 -11.37 -5.97 -11.70
CA SER A 17 -11.87 -5.53 -10.40
C SER A 17 -12.90 -6.51 -9.84
N ASN A 18 -13.08 -6.45 -8.52
CA ASN A 18 -14.17 -7.09 -7.82
C ASN A 18 -15.02 -6.02 -7.14
N GLU A 19 -16.21 -5.78 -7.68
CA GLU A 19 -17.13 -4.75 -7.21
C GLU A 19 -17.65 -5.04 -5.80
N ALA A 20 -17.91 -6.31 -5.46
CA ALA A 20 -18.40 -6.70 -4.13
C ALA A 20 -17.39 -6.34 -3.03
N SER A 21 -16.10 -6.49 -3.32
CA SER A 21 -15.01 -6.12 -2.42
C SER A 21 -14.46 -4.71 -2.64
N ARG A 22 -15.01 -3.98 -3.62
CA ARG A 22 -14.60 -2.61 -3.98
C ARG A 22 -13.10 -2.48 -4.21
N VAL A 23 -12.55 -3.42 -4.97
CA VAL A 23 -11.11 -3.53 -5.23
C VAL A 23 -10.83 -3.62 -6.72
N ALA A 24 -9.82 -2.88 -7.19
CA ALA A 24 -9.28 -2.98 -8.53
C ALA A 24 -7.86 -3.55 -8.48
N PHE A 25 -7.53 -4.40 -9.45
CA PHE A 25 -6.27 -5.14 -9.54
C PHE A 25 -5.40 -4.57 -10.65
N TYR A 26 -4.12 -4.41 -10.36
CA TYR A 26 -3.15 -3.88 -11.32
C TYR A 26 -1.82 -4.64 -11.24
N GLU A 27 -1.05 -4.58 -12.32
CA GLU A 27 0.29 -5.16 -12.38
C GLU A 27 1.29 -4.22 -13.06
N LYS A 28 2.51 -4.16 -12.51
CA LYS A 28 3.64 -3.43 -13.07
C LYS A 28 4.95 -4.09 -12.65
N ASP A 29 5.82 -4.40 -13.60
CA ASP A 29 7.18 -4.93 -13.35
C ASP A 29 7.24 -6.12 -12.36
N GLY A 30 6.29 -7.06 -12.47
CA GLY A 30 6.20 -8.22 -11.58
C GLY A 30 5.64 -7.93 -10.17
N VAL A 31 5.21 -6.69 -9.91
CA VAL A 31 4.50 -6.28 -8.70
C VAL A 31 3.00 -6.25 -8.98
N LYS A 32 2.21 -6.82 -8.05
CA LYS A 32 0.75 -6.77 -8.09
C LYS A 32 0.22 -5.74 -7.10
N MET A 33 -0.75 -4.93 -7.50
CA MET A 33 -1.41 -3.96 -6.65
C MET A 33 -2.91 -4.25 -6.55
N ASP A 34 -3.41 -4.32 -5.31
CA ASP A 34 -4.83 -4.33 -5.01
C ASP A 34 -5.20 -2.95 -4.45
N TYR A 35 -6.05 -2.21 -5.17
CA TYR A 35 -6.50 -0.88 -4.80
C TYR A 35 -7.95 -0.87 -4.32
N TYR A 36 -8.15 -0.59 -3.04
CA TYR A 36 -9.45 -0.51 -2.39
C TYR A 36 -9.98 0.92 -2.47
N TYR A 37 -10.59 1.27 -3.60
CA TYR A 37 -10.96 2.63 -3.97
C TYR A 37 -12.02 3.29 -3.06
N THR A 38 -12.69 2.56 -2.17
CA THR A 38 -13.57 3.21 -1.17
C THR A 38 -12.85 3.61 0.13
N THR A 39 -11.68 3.02 0.41
CA THR A 39 -10.91 3.29 1.63
C THR A 39 -9.56 3.95 1.36
N GLY A 40 -9.15 4.07 0.10
CA GLY A 40 -7.81 4.52 -0.28
C GLY A 40 -6.71 3.57 0.20
N THR A 41 -7.06 2.31 0.50
CA THR A 41 -6.07 1.30 0.90
C THR A 41 -5.40 0.75 -0.35
N VAL A 42 -4.08 0.69 -0.31
CA VAL A 42 -3.26 0.05 -1.33
C VAL A 42 -2.55 -1.14 -0.71
N LYS A 43 -2.62 -2.28 -1.39
CA LYS A 43 -1.81 -3.45 -1.07
C LYS A 43 -0.93 -3.78 -2.26
N THR A 44 0.36 -3.95 -2.04
CA THR A 44 1.31 -4.36 -3.08
C THR A 44 1.95 -5.69 -2.71
N SER A 45 1.95 -6.65 -3.64
CA SER A 45 2.60 -7.95 -3.52
C SER A 45 3.80 -8.01 -4.46
N MET A 46 4.99 -8.30 -3.93
CA MET A 46 6.25 -8.26 -4.69
C MET A 46 7.27 -9.27 -4.15
N ASP A 47 8.30 -9.55 -4.94
CA ASP A 47 9.48 -10.29 -4.46
C ASP A 47 10.55 -9.30 -3.99
N HIS A 48 10.70 -9.14 -2.67
CA HIS A 48 11.61 -8.18 -2.07
C HIS A 48 13.03 -8.76 -1.98
N PRO A 49 14.08 -8.04 -2.40
CA PRO A 49 15.42 -8.61 -2.56
C PRO A 49 16.03 -9.21 -1.28
N SER A 50 15.63 -8.73 -0.10
CA SER A 50 16.08 -9.28 1.18
C SER A 50 15.04 -10.08 1.96
N GLN A 51 13.75 -9.92 1.66
CA GLN A 51 12.67 -10.56 2.43
C GLN A 51 11.95 -11.66 1.64
N GLY A 52 12.29 -11.81 0.35
CA GLY A 52 11.55 -12.66 -0.58
C GLY A 52 10.13 -12.13 -0.83
N LYS A 53 9.24 -13.04 -1.20
CA LYS A 53 7.82 -12.76 -1.46
C LYS A 53 7.16 -12.11 -0.25
N THR A 54 6.73 -10.86 -0.40
CA THR A 54 6.13 -10.07 0.68
C THR A 54 4.92 -9.29 0.19
N GLN A 55 4.14 -8.81 1.15
CA GLN A 55 2.98 -7.94 0.92
C GLN A 55 3.10 -6.70 1.80
N MET A 56 2.86 -5.54 1.20
CA MET A 56 2.85 -4.26 1.91
C MET A 56 1.48 -3.65 1.85
N PHE A 57 0.99 -3.16 2.99
CA PHE A 57 -0.29 -2.47 3.10
C PHE A 57 -0.04 -1.00 3.44
N ARG A 58 -0.79 -0.12 2.80
CA ARG A 58 -0.80 1.32 3.02
C ARG A 58 -2.25 1.78 3.10
N ARG A 59 -2.60 2.49 4.16
CA ARG A 59 -3.97 2.95 4.46
C ARG A 59 -3.94 4.45 4.71
N GLY A 60 -5.03 5.14 4.36
CA GLY A 60 -5.17 6.58 4.63
C GLY A 60 -4.20 7.45 3.85
N LEU A 61 -3.80 7.02 2.65
CA LEU A 61 -2.86 7.77 1.83
C LEU A 61 -3.48 9.08 1.36
N ASP A 62 -2.73 10.17 1.48
CA ASP A 62 -2.98 11.38 0.70
C ASP A 62 -2.54 11.20 -0.76
N GLU A 63 -2.75 12.23 -1.58
CA GLU A 63 -2.43 12.19 -3.00
C GLU A 63 -0.95 11.98 -3.28
N ALA A 64 -0.08 12.74 -2.62
CA ALA A 64 1.37 12.64 -2.81
C ALA A 64 1.91 11.26 -2.36
N GLN A 65 1.35 10.72 -1.29
CA GLN A 65 1.68 9.39 -0.80
C GLN A 65 1.21 8.29 -1.74
N PHE A 66 0.02 8.44 -2.34
CA PHE A 66 -0.48 7.51 -3.35
C PHE A 66 0.43 7.51 -4.58
N GLU A 67 0.78 8.69 -5.10
CA GLU A 67 1.73 8.83 -6.21
C GLU A 67 3.09 8.20 -5.89
N SER A 68 3.58 8.41 -4.67
CA SER A 68 4.83 7.80 -4.19
C SER A 68 4.78 6.27 -4.23
N VAL A 69 3.66 5.67 -3.82
CA VAL A 69 3.46 4.21 -3.89
C VAL A 69 3.32 3.73 -5.34
N CYS A 70 2.65 4.48 -6.21
CA CYS A 70 2.53 4.14 -7.62
C CYS A 70 3.88 4.20 -8.36
N ASN A 71 4.76 5.14 -8.00
CA ASN A 71 6.08 5.30 -8.58
C ASN A 71 7.09 4.29 -8.00
N ASN A 72 7.02 4.06 -6.70
CA ASN A 72 7.84 3.09 -5.99
C ASN A 72 6.94 2.22 -5.10
N PRO A 73 6.57 1.00 -5.51
CA PRO A 73 5.73 0.11 -4.72
C PRO A 73 6.31 -0.22 -3.34
N ARG A 74 7.64 -0.06 -3.16
CA ARG A 74 8.35 -0.25 -1.89
C ARG A 74 8.33 1.00 -1.01
N ALA A 75 7.72 2.10 -1.45
CA ALA A 75 7.67 3.34 -0.69
C ALA A 75 7.08 3.09 0.71
N HIS A 76 7.83 3.52 1.71
CA HIS A 76 7.44 3.47 3.10
C HIS A 76 6.93 4.85 3.49
N THR A 77 5.67 4.97 3.88
CA THR A 77 5.10 6.25 4.32
C THR A 77 5.19 6.45 5.83
N GLY A 78 5.80 5.52 6.57
CA GLY A 78 5.79 5.50 8.05
C GLY A 78 4.39 5.24 8.65
N GLN A 79 3.32 5.46 7.89
CA GLN A 79 1.95 5.18 8.26
C GLN A 79 1.62 3.69 8.15
N GLY A 80 0.95 3.17 9.17
CA GLY A 80 0.58 1.76 9.27
C GLY A 80 1.70 0.83 9.76
N TYR A 81 2.91 1.34 10.04
CA TYR A 81 3.95 0.56 10.70
C TYR A 81 3.61 0.33 12.17
N GLN A 82 3.76 -0.92 12.61
CA GLN A 82 3.74 -1.26 14.03
C GLN A 82 4.97 -0.65 14.69
N THR A 83 4.80 0.48 15.37
CA THR A 83 5.84 1.02 16.25
C THR A 83 5.88 0.16 17.52
N LYS A 84 7.06 -0.29 17.95
CA LYS A 84 7.20 -0.87 19.30
C LYS A 84 6.71 0.20 20.29
N SER A 85 5.65 -0.08 21.03
CA SER A 85 5.28 0.80 22.14
C SER A 85 6.45 0.83 23.12
N SER A 86 7.03 2.00 23.37
CA SER A 86 8.09 2.13 24.37
C SER A 86 7.47 1.95 25.76
N LYS A 87 7.30 0.72 26.22
CA LYS A 87 7.10 0.46 27.65
C LYS A 87 8.44 0.59 28.35
N TYR A 88 8.85 1.82 28.66
CA TYR A 88 9.71 2.02 29.83
C TYR A 88 8.87 1.62 31.05
N TYR A 89 9.06 0.39 31.54
CA TYR A 89 8.66 0.05 32.90
C TYR A 89 9.55 0.87 33.83
N SER A 90 9.04 1.98 34.38
CA SER A 90 9.66 2.62 35.53
C SER A 90 9.46 1.69 36.73
N GLY A 91 10.38 0.73 36.91
CA GLY A 91 10.45 -0.03 38.14
C GLY A 91 10.70 0.95 39.29
N LYS A 92 9.66 1.27 40.06
CA LYS A 92 9.85 1.90 41.38
C LYS A 92 10.59 0.88 42.25
N LYS A 93 11.77 1.26 42.72
CA LYS A 93 12.44 0.62 43.85
C LYS A 93 11.75 1.03 45.14
#